data_AF-A0A8M1KMZ0-F1
#
_entry.id   AF-A0A8M1KMZ0-F1
#
_cell.length_a   1.000
_cell.length_b   1.000
_cell.length_c   1.000
_cell.angle_alpha   90.00
_cell.angle_beta   90.00
_cell.angle_gamma   90.00
#
_symmetry.space_group_name_H-M   'P 1'
#
loop_
_entity.id
_entity.type
_entity.pdbx_description
1 polymer ?
#
loop_
_entity_poly.entity_id
_entity_poly.type
_entity_poly.pdbx_seq_one_letter_code
_entity_poly.pdbx_strand_id
1 'polypeptide(L)'
;GYVDRQLCRDAILPMPFLCEVACPKDCVLSPWTSWTSCSHTCSGKNTEGRQTRARSILAYNAGEGGLQCPNSSALQEGRSCNEHPCTVYHWQTGAWGQCIEDSSSVAPGNASLIGGGAGVGGAEPSCSVGMQTRKVICVRVNVGQVPPKKCPESLRPETVRPCLLPCKRDCVVTPYSDWSPCPATCQTGLKLKRKQSRKRIIIQLPANGGLDCPEVLTQERDCEAPSSTCPGYRWKTHKWRRCQLVPWSVRQDTPGAQEICGPGLQAR
;
A
#
# COMPACT_ATOMS: atom_id res chain seq x y z
N GLY A 1 -28.02 29.40 -79.24
CA GLY A 1 -29.03 30.14 -80.02
C GLY A 1 -29.05 31.56 -79.52
N TYR A 2 -28.93 32.54 -80.41
CA TYR A 2 -29.10 33.96 -80.09
C TYR A 2 -30.59 34.31 -80.21
N VAL A 3 -31.16 34.98 -79.20
CA VAL A 3 -32.55 35.45 -79.22
C VAL A 3 -32.57 36.92 -79.60
N ASP A 4 -33.46 37.28 -80.53
CA ASP A 4 -33.64 38.63 -81.06
C ASP A 4 -34.10 39.60 -79.96
N ARG A 5 -33.44 40.78 -79.88
CA ARG A 5 -33.67 41.83 -78.89
C ARG A 5 -35.10 42.40 -78.93
N GLN A 6 -35.86 42.15 -80.00
CA GLN A 6 -37.24 42.61 -80.12
C GLN A 6 -38.26 41.78 -79.32
N LEU A 7 -37.87 40.63 -78.77
CA LEU A 7 -38.75 39.74 -77.97
C LEU A 7 -38.80 40.07 -76.46
N CYS A 8 -38.00 41.02 -75.97
CA CYS A 8 -38.03 41.49 -74.58
C CYS A 8 -38.73 42.86 -74.45
N ARG A 9 -39.92 43.02 -75.05
CA ARG A 9 -40.80 44.15 -74.72
C ARG A 9 -41.76 43.71 -73.63
N ASP A 10 -41.82 44.50 -72.57
CA ASP A 10 -42.75 44.43 -71.43
C ASP A 10 -42.24 43.68 -70.19
N ALA A 11 -41.07 44.10 -69.69
CA ALA A 11 -40.90 44.15 -68.25
C ALA A 11 -41.56 45.45 -67.74
N ILE A 12 -42.83 45.38 -67.32
CA ILE A 12 -43.46 46.46 -66.55
C ILE A 12 -42.73 46.50 -65.20
N LEU A 13 -41.73 47.36 -65.09
CA LEU A 13 -41.15 47.73 -63.80
C LEU A 13 -42.22 48.58 -63.07
N PRO A 14 -42.70 48.19 -61.87
CA PRO A 14 -43.66 49.00 -61.15
C PRO A 14 -43.03 50.37 -60.86
N MET A 15 -43.68 51.44 -61.34
CA MET A 15 -43.27 52.81 -61.03
C MET A 15 -43.30 53.01 -59.51
N PRO A 16 -42.22 53.51 -58.88
CA PRO A 16 -42.25 53.82 -57.46
C PRO A 16 -43.22 54.98 -57.24
N PHE A 17 -44.27 54.74 -56.45
CA PHE A 17 -45.15 55.80 -55.95
C PHE A 17 -44.50 56.45 -54.72
N LEU A 18 -44.44 57.77 -54.73
CA LEU A 18 -44.05 58.56 -53.55
C LEU A 18 -45.17 58.46 -52.51
N CYS A 19 -44.85 57.97 -51.30
CA CYS A 19 -45.72 58.13 -50.14
C CYS A 19 -45.08 59.09 -49.15
N GLU A 20 -45.86 60.03 -48.62
CA GLU A 20 -45.49 60.83 -47.46
C GLU A 20 -46.24 60.29 -46.24
N VAL A 21 -45.48 59.80 -45.26
CA VAL A 21 -46.01 59.42 -43.96
C VAL A 21 -45.61 60.53 -42.99
N ALA A 22 -46.59 61.21 -42.39
CA ALA A 22 -46.32 62.25 -41.39
C ALA A 22 -45.47 61.68 -40.26
N CYS A 23 -44.36 62.34 -39.93
CA CYS A 23 -43.47 61.84 -38.90
C CYS A 23 -44.18 61.86 -37.53
N PRO A 24 -43.98 60.82 -36.70
CA PRO A 24 -44.59 60.77 -35.38
C PRO A 24 -44.14 61.97 -34.56
N LYS A 25 -45.12 62.66 -33.96
CA LYS A 25 -44.87 63.81 -33.10
C LYS A 25 -44.15 63.37 -31.83
N ASP A 26 -44.50 62.20 -31.29
CA ASP A 26 -43.94 61.65 -30.06
C ASP A 26 -43.01 60.46 -30.30
N CYS A 27 -42.09 60.23 -29.35
CA CYS A 27 -41.27 59.04 -29.34
C CYS A 27 -42.12 57.76 -29.18
N VAL A 28 -41.90 56.77 -30.06
CA VAL A 28 -42.56 55.46 -29.99
C VAL A 28 -41.54 54.40 -29.61
N LEU A 29 -41.81 53.65 -28.54
CA LEU A 29 -40.98 52.54 -28.08
C LEU A 29 -41.57 51.19 -28.51
N SER A 30 -40.70 50.20 -28.72
CA SER A 30 -41.13 48.83 -28.94
C SER A 30 -41.71 48.21 -27.66
N PRO A 31 -42.46 47.11 -27.77
CA PRO A 31 -42.67 46.21 -26.65
C PRO A 31 -41.33 45.76 -26.08
N TRP A 32 -41.31 45.44 -24.78
CA TRP A 32 -40.17 44.80 -24.16
C TRP A 32 -39.94 43.41 -24.75
N THR A 33 -38.68 43.03 -24.92
CA THR A 33 -38.31 41.63 -25.17
C THR A 33 -38.74 40.76 -23.99
N SER A 34 -38.86 39.46 -24.24
CA SER A 34 -38.88 38.48 -23.16
C SER A 34 -37.62 38.63 -22.30
N TRP A 35 -37.75 38.29 -21.02
CA TRP A 35 -36.59 38.20 -20.13
C TRP A 35 -35.60 37.17 -20.65
N THR A 36 -34.31 37.48 -20.56
CA THR A 36 -33.25 36.50 -20.83
C THR A 36 -33.36 35.31 -19.86
N SER A 37 -32.68 34.21 -20.18
CA SER A 37 -32.39 33.19 -19.17
C SER A 37 -31.64 33.82 -17.98
N CYS A 38 -31.88 33.29 -16.79
CA CYS A 38 -31.22 33.78 -15.58
C CYS A 38 -29.71 33.49 -15.65
N SER A 39 -28.87 34.46 -15.30
CA SER A 39 -27.41 34.30 -15.36
C SER A 39 -26.89 33.15 -14.50
N HIS A 40 -27.58 32.86 -13.40
CA HIS A 40 -27.28 31.75 -12.49
C HIS A 40 -28.54 30.96 -12.16
N THR A 41 -28.36 29.66 -11.92
CA THR A 41 -29.46 28.78 -11.51
C THR A 41 -29.79 28.88 -10.04
N CYS A 42 -28.94 29.50 -9.21
CA CYS A 42 -29.13 29.70 -7.77
C CYS A 42 -28.41 30.97 -7.31
N SER A 43 -28.71 31.44 -6.11
CA SER A 43 -28.06 32.59 -5.46
C SER A 43 -27.26 32.16 -4.22
N GLY A 44 -26.22 32.88 -3.85
CA GLY A 44 -25.27 32.54 -2.78
C GLY A 44 -24.50 33.78 -2.33
N LYS A 45 -23.58 33.65 -1.37
CA LYS A 45 -22.86 34.82 -0.82
C LYS A 45 -22.14 35.67 -1.89
N ASN A 46 -21.67 35.03 -2.97
CA ASN A 46 -20.91 35.66 -4.04
C ASN A 46 -21.56 35.48 -5.43
N THR A 47 -22.80 34.99 -5.48
CA THR A 47 -23.46 34.60 -6.75
C THR A 47 -24.90 35.07 -6.70
N GLU A 48 -25.31 35.95 -7.61
CA GLU A 48 -26.69 36.45 -7.68
C GLU A 48 -27.22 36.29 -9.11
N GLY A 49 -28.36 35.62 -9.25
CA GLY A 49 -29.04 35.49 -10.52
C GLY A 49 -29.63 36.82 -10.98
N ARG A 50 -29.31 37.25 -12.21
CA ARG A 50 -29.90 38.41 -12.87
C ARG A 50 -30.45 38.04 -14.23
N GLN A 51 -31.59 38.62 -14.58
CA GLN A 51 -32.16 38.62 -15.92
C GLN A 51 -32.26 40.04 -16.45
N THR A 52 -32.12 40.20 -17.75
CA THR A 52 -32.29 41.48 -18.43
C THR A 52 -33.34 41.38 -19.50
N ARG A 53 -33.99 42.50 -19.81
CA ARG A 53 -34.81 42.68 -21.01
C ARG A 53 -34.53 44.05 -21.60
N ALA A 54 -34.77 44.20 -22.89
CA ALA A 54 -34.53 45.43 -23.62
C ALA A 54 -35.75 45.82 -24.46
N ARG A 55 -35.84 47.08 -24.83
CA ARG A 55 -36.77 47.60 -25.84
C ARG A 55 -36.05 48.64 -26.69
N SER A 56 -36.48 48.84 -27.93
CA SER A 56 -35.86 49.80 -28.84
C SER A 56 -36.78 50.99 -29.09
N ILE A 57 -36.20 52.09 -29.57
CA ILE A 57 -36.95 53.20 -30.11
C ILE A 57 -37.38 52.80 -31.54
N LEU A 58 -38.69 52.77 -31.79
CA LEU A 58 -39.25 52.50 -33.11
C LEU A 58 -39.36 53.77 -33.95
N ALA A 59 -39.57 54.92 -33.30
CA ALA A 59 -39.56 56.21 -33.96
C ALA A 59 -39.09 57.32 -33.03
N TYR A 60 -38.19 58.16 -33.55
CA TYR A 60 -37.72 59.39 -32.90
C TYR A 60 -38.70 60.54 -33.16
N ASN A 61 -38.81 61.46 -32.21
CA ASN A 61 -39.61 62.67 -32.37
C ASN A 61 -39.01 63.55 -33.48
N ALA A 62 -39.84 63.95 -34.45
CA ALA A 62 -39.41 64.68 -35.64
C ALA A 62 -39.92 66.14 -35.70
N GLY A 63 -40.40 66.70 -34.60
CA GLY A 63 -40.94 68.07 -34.57
C GLY A 63 -40.87 68.75 -33.19
N GLU A 64 -41.08 70.07 -33.17
CA GLU A 64 -41.20 70.85 -31.94
C GLU A 64 -42.51 70.52 -31.20
N GLY A 65 -42.40 70.16 -29.92
CA GLY A 65 -43.55 69.99 -29.02
C GLY A 65 -43.95 68.54 -28.67
N GLY A 66 -43.27 67.52 -29.19
CA GLY A 66 -43.52 66.12 -28.84
C GLY A 66 -42.65 65.56 -27.71
N LEU A 67 -43.05 64.42 -27.13
CA LEU A 67 -42.30 63.74 -26.07
C LEU A 67 -40.96 63.19 -26.59
N GLN A 68 -39.86 63.63 -25.98
CA GLN A 68 -38.51 63.16 -26.30
C GLN A 68 -38.33 61.69 -25.91
N CYS A 69 -37.53 60.96 -26.70
CA CYS A 69 -37.20 59.59 -26.37
C CYS A 69 -36.35 59.49 -25.08
N PRO A 70 -36.60 58.49 -24.23
CA PRO A 70 -35.78 58.28 -23.05
C PRO A 70 -34.35 57.87 -23.44
N ASN A 71 -33.40 58.19 -22.57
CA ASN A 71 -31.99 57.84 -22.76
C ASN A 71 -31.79 56.31 -22.84
N SER A 72 -30.68 55.89 -23.44
CA SER A 72 -30.34 54.48 -23.64
C SER A 72 -30.37 53.63 -22.35
N SER A 73 -30.12 54.23 -21.19
CA SER A 73 -30.20 53.55 -19.88
C SER A 73 -31.62 53.12 -19.50
N ALA A 74 -32.67 53.80 -19.98
CA ALA A 74 -34.07 53.48 -19.71
C ALA A 74 -34.69 52.52 -20.75
N LEU A 75 -33.89 52.09 -21.72
CA LEU A 75 -34.24 51.07 -22.72
C LEU A 75 -33.87 49.65 -22.27
N GLN A 76 -33.18 49.51 -21.14
CA GLN A 76 -32.80 48.23 -20.55
C GLN A 76 -33.30 48.15 -19.10
N GLU A 77 -33.82 46.98 -18.73
CA GLU A 77 -34.25 46.70 -17.37
C GLU A 77 -33.62 45.39 -16.90
N GLY A 78 -33.22 45.36 -15.63
CA GLY A 78 -32.67 44.18 -14.97
C GLY A 78 -33.49 43.82 -13.73
N ARG A 79 -33.67 42.52 -13.48
CA ARG A 79 -34.29 42.01 -12.25
C ARG A 79 -33.50 40.84 -11.66
N SER A 80 -33.65 40.63 -10.37
CA SER A 80 -33.13 39.43 -9.69
C SER A 80 -33.96 38.19 -10.03
N CYS A 81 -33.33 37.03 -10.05
CA CYS A 81 -33.95 35.73 -10.29
C CYS A 81 -33.22 34.63 -9.51
N ASN A 82 -33.89 33.48 -9.32
CA ASN A 82 -33.33 32.28 -8.67
C ASN A 82 -32.68 32.56 -7.30
N GLU A 83 -33.41 33.24 -6.41
CA GLU A 83 -32.95 33.65 -5.07
C GLU A 83 -32.67 32.49 -4.09
N HIS A 84 -32.90 31.24 -4.51
CA HIS A 84 -32.66 30.08 -3.67
C HIS A 84 -31.17 29.77 -3.51
N PRO A 85 -30.72 29.31 -2.33
CA PRO A 85 -29.31 29.15 -2.01
C PRO A 85 -28.62 28.11 -2.90
N CYS A 86 -27.38 28.39 -3.34
CA CYS A 86 -26.48 27.41 -3.97
C CYS A 86 -25.97 26.42 -2.91
N THR A 87 -26.82 25.48 -2.49
CA THR A 87 -26.42 24.45 -1.52
C THR A 87 -25.69 23.32 -2.22
N VAL A 88 -24.36 23.32 -2.06
CA VAL A 88 -23.52 22.22 -2.50
C VAL A 88 -23.38 21.20 -1.36
N TYR A 89 -23.74 19.96 -1.66
CA TYR A 89 -23.57 18.80 -0.79
C TYR A 89 -22.51 17.87 -1.40
N HIS A 90 -21.56 17.43 -0.58
CA HIS A 90 -20.51 16.51 -1.02
C HIS A 90 -20.17 15.49 0.07
N TRP A 91 -19.68 14.33 -0.37
CA TRP A 91 -19.17 13.31 0.54
C TRP A 91 -17.78 13.69 1.04
N GLN A 92 -17.57 13.60 2.35
CA GLN A 92 -16.25 13.66 2.97
C GLN A 92 -15.93 12.31 3.59
N THR A 93 -14.71 11.83 3.34
CA THR A 93 -14.21 10.56 3.85
C THR A 93 -13.17 10.79 4.94
N GLY A 94 -13.28 10.05 6.04
CA GLY A 94 -12.21 9.94 7.02
C GLY A 94 -11.08 9.02 6.55
N ALA A 95 -10.02 8.94 7.36
CA ALA A 95 -8.96 7.96 7.16
C ALA A 95 -9.50 6.52 7.31
N TRP A 96 -8.85 5.59 6.63
CA TRP A 96 -9.11 4.16 6.81
C TRP A 96 -8.64 3.71 8.19
N GLY A 97 -9.46 2.91 8.86
CA GLY A 97 -9.12 2.26 10.12
C GLY A 97 -8.07 1.17 9.94
N GLN A 98 -7.74 0.48 11.03
CA GLN A 98 -6.85 -0.68 10.99
C GLN A 98 -7.47 -1.83 10.19
N CYS A 99 -6.62 -2.69 9.64
CA CYS A 99 -7.03 -3.90 8.94
C CYS A 99 -7.45 -4.95 9.99
N ILE A 100 -8.71 -5.38 9.96
CA ILE A 100 -9.28 -6.33 10.94
C ILE A 100 -9.62 -7.63 10.21
N GLU A 101 -9.36 -8.77 10.85
CA GLU A 101 -9.80 -10.09 10.36
C GLU A 101 -11.33 -10.17 10.34
N ASP A 102 -11.89 -10.72 9.27
CA ASP A 102 -13.32 -10.97 9.20
C ASP A 102 -13.68 -12.19 10.06
N SER A 103 -13.88 -11.97 11.36
CA SER A 103 -14.22 -13.01 12.34
C SER A 103 -15.61 -13.63 12.10
N SER A 104 -16.34 -13.20 11.07
CA SER A 104 -17.68 -13.68 10.74
C SER A 104 -17.71 -15.04 10.03
N SER A 105 -16.55 -15.64 9.69
CA SER A 105 -16.46 -17.00 9.13
C SER A 105 -16.01 -18.08 10.13
N VAL A 106 -15.91 -17.79 11.44
CA VAL A 106 -15.70 -18.82 12.45
C VAL A 106 -17.03 -19.14 13.13
N ALA A 107 -17.85 -19.94 12.44
CA ALA A 107 -18.85 -20.73 13.13
C ALA A 107 -18.13 -21.74 14.05
N PRO A 108 -18.48 -21.85 15.34
CA PRO A 108 -18.03 -22.97 16.16
C PRO A 108 -18.82 -24.20 15.74
N GLY A 109 -18.36 -24.89 14.68
CA GLY A 109 -19.04 -26.07 14.18
C GLY A 109 -18.43 -26.59 12.89
N ASN A 110 -17.63 -27.64 13.02
CA ASN A 110 -17.17 -28.55 11.96
C ASN A 110 -16.29 -27.91 10.88
N ALA A 111 -14.99 -27.84 11.17
CA ALA A 111 -13.94 -27.73 10.15
C ALA A 111 -13.91 -29.01 9.30
N SER A 112 -14.83 -29.11 8.34
CA SER A 112 -14.78 -30.08 7.27
C SER A 112 -13.76 -29.64 6.24
N LEU A 113 -12.60 -30.28 6.35
CA LEU A 113 -11.52 -30.45 5.37
C LEU A 113 -12.03 -30.60 3.94
N ILE A 114 -11.93 -29.56 3.10
CA ILE A 114 -11.86 -29.64 1.63
C ILE A 114 -11.22 -28.33 1.16
N GLY A 115 -10.07 -28.22 0.51
CA GLY A 115 -9.02 -29.10 -0.02
C GLY A 115 -7.96 -28.15 -0.61
N GLY A 116 -6.75 -28.51 -1.00
CA GLY A 116 -6.03 -29.76 -1.14
C GLY A 116 -4.69 -29.40 -1.79
N GLY A 117 -3.64 -30.15 -1.50
CA GLY A 117 -2.32 -29.92 -2.10
C GLY A 117 -1.18 -30.40 -1.23
N ALA A 118 -1.10 -31.71 -1.02
CA ALA A 118 0.13 -32.32 -0.54
C ALA A 118 1.21 -32.19 -1.63
N GLY A 119 2.36 -31.63 -1.24
CA GLY A 119 3.65 -31.83 -1.88
C GLY A 119 3.90 -31.03 -3.16
N VAL A 120 4.62 -29.91 -3.02
CA VAL A 120 5.80 -29.51 -3.80
C VAL A 120 6.42 -28.31 -3.06
N GLY A 121 7.74 -28.33 -2.87
CA GLY A 121 8.46 -27.40 -2.01
C GLY A 121 8.31 -25.93 -2.43
N GLY A 122 8.07 -25.07 -1.43
CA GLY A 122 7.92 -23.63 -1.57
C GLY A 122 6.68 -23.16 -0.83
N ALA A 123 6.78 -22.96 0.49
CA ALA A 123 5.73 -22.29 1.25
C ALA A 123 5.68 -20.82 0.80
N GLU A 124 4.87 -20.51 -0.22
CA GLU A 124 4.50 -19.13 -0.49
C GLU A 124 3.76 -18.58 0.74
N PRO A 125 4.14 -17.39 1.24
CA PRO A 125 3.45 -16.78 2.36
C PRO A 125 2.04 -16.36 1.91
N SER A 126 1.04 -17.22 2.10
CA SER A 126 -0.36 -16.85 1.85
C SER A 126 -0.85 -15.92 2.96
N CYS A 127 -0.86 -14.62 2.69
CA CYS A 127 -1.33 -13.61 3.63
C CYS A 127 -2.86 -13.63 3.70
N SER A 128 -3.44 -13.54 4.90
CA SER A 128 -4.89 -13.42 5.05
C SER A 128 -5.37 -12.05 4.57
N VAL A 129 -6.61 -12.00 4.08
CA VAL A 129 -7.26 -10.75 3.70
C VAL A 129 -8.14 -10.31 4.86
N GLY A 130 -7.97 -9.07 5.30
CA GLY A 130 -8.83 -8.40 6.27
C GLY A 130 -9.69 -7.32 5.62
N MET A 131 -10.47 -6.62 6.43
CA MET A 131 -11.30 -5.50 6.03
C MET A 131 -10.88 -4.23 6.77
N GLN A 132 -10.78 -3.12 6.05
CA GLN A 132 -10.67 -1.77 6.61
C GLN A 132 -12.01 -1.06 6.47
N THR A 133 -12.40 -0.33 7.50
CA THR A 133 -13.59 0.53 7.48
C THR A 133 -13.18 1.99 7.56
N ARG A 134 -13.97 2.88 6.96
CA ARG A 134 -13.79 4.33 7.10
C ARG A 134 -15.13 5.03 7.30
N LYS A 135 -15.08 6.20 7.92
CA LYS A 135 -16.24 7.07 8.06
C LYS A 135 -16.49 7.82 6.75
N VAL A 136 -17.73 7.76 6.25
CA VAL A 136 -18.18 8.53 5.09
C VAL A 136 -19.37 9.38 5.53
N ILE A 137 -19.24 10.71 5.45
CA ILE A 137 -20.27 11.66 5.89
C ILE A 137 -20.68 12.59 4.76
N CYS A 138 -21.96 12.93 4.70
CA CYS A 138 -22.46 13.97 3.82
C CYS A 138 -22.27 15.32 4.50
N VAL A 139 -21.72 16.29 3.77
CA VAL A 139 -21.38 17.61 4.29
C VAL A 139 -21.94 18.69 3.38
N ARG A 140 -22.47 19.76 3.99
CA ARG A 140 -22.82 21.00 3.31
C ARG A 140 -21.71 22.01 3.51
N VAL A 141 -21.27 22.64 2.42
CA VAL A 141 -20.25 23.70 2.46
C VAL A 141 -20.68 24.80 3.45
N ASN A 142 -19.77 25.20 4.35
CA ASN A 142 -19.96 26.20 5.41
C ASN A 142 -20.91 25.84 6.58
N VAL A 143 -21.50 24.63 6.60
CA VAL A 143 -22.38 24.19 7.71
C VAL A 143 -21.84 22.93 8.39
N GLY A 144 -21.17 22.04 7.66
CA GLY A 144 -20.64 20.80 8.20
C GLY A 144 -21.56 19.61 7.93
N GLN A 145 -21.59 18.65 8.85
CA GLN A 145 -22.26 17.36 8.66
C GLN A 145 -23.79 17.50 8.54
N VAL A 146 -24.37 16.80 7.56
CA VAL A 146 -25.81 16.73 7.30
C VAL A 146 -26.26 15.28 7.09
N PRO A 147 -27.57 14.99 7.08
CA PRO A 147 -28.07 13.64 6.81
C PRO A 147 -27.58 13.08 5.46
N PRO A 148 -27.18 11.79 5.38
CA PRO A 148 -26.64 11.16 4.17
C PRO A 148 -27.48 11.35 2.91
N LYS A 149 -28.82 11.34 3.06
CA LYS A 149 -29.80 11.49 1.96
C LYS A 149 -29.69 12.81 1.19
N LYS A 150 -28.95 13.81 1.72
CA LYS A 150 -28.74 15.10 1.05
C LYS A 150 -27.64 15.04 0.00
N CYS A 151 -26.75 14.06 0.07
CA CYS A 151 -25.69 13.87 -0.92
C CYS A 151 -26.14 12.89 -2.01
N PRO A 152 -25.60 13.01 -3.23
CA PRO A 152 -25.89 12.07 -4.32
C PRO A 152 -25.32 10.68 -4.00
N GLU A 153 -26.19 9.67 -3.95
CA GLU A 153 -25.79 8.29 -3.62
C GLU A 153 -24.85 7.68 -4.67
N SER A 154 -24.99 8.07 -5.94
CA SER A 154 -24.12 7.60 -7.04
C SER A 154 -22.65 7.98 -6.87
N LEU A 155 -22.37 9.04 -6.09
CA LEU A 155 -21.01 9.50 -5.80
C LEU A 155 -20.55 9.08 -4.40
N ARG A 156 -21.31 8.24 -3.69
CA ARG A 156 -20.98 7.82 -2.33
C ARG A 156 -19.75 6.91 -2.34
N PRO A 157 -18.66 7.31 -1.67
CA PRO A 157 -17.47 6.47 -1.56
C PRO A 157 -17.73 5.22 -0.72
N GLU A 158 -16.99 4.14 -1.00
CA GLU A 158 -17.06 2.89 -0.24
C GLU A 158 -16.70 3.09 1.23
N THR A 159 -17.43 2.43 2.13
CA THR A 159 -17.17 2.46 3.58
C THR A 159 -16.29 1.32 4.05
N VAL A 160 -16.11 0.28 3.23
CA VAL A 160 -15.32 -0.93 3.54
C VAL A 160 -14.44 -1.25 2.34
N ARG A 161 -13.19 -1.68 2.57
CA ARG A 161 -12.30 -2.18 1.52
C ARG A 161 -11.47 -3.36 2.02
N PRO A 162 -11.03 -4.27 1.13
CA PRO A 162 -10.09 -5.32 1.49
C PRO A 162 -8.71 -4.74 1.80
N CYS A 163 -7.99 -5.40 2.69
CA CYS A 163 -6.60 -5.11 3.04
C CYS A 163 -5.84 -6.41 3.27
N LEU A 164 -4.53 -6.41 3.03
CA LEU A 164 -3.69 -7.56 3.32
C LEU A 164 -3.21 -7.48 4.76
N LEU A 165 -3.47 -8.55 5.51
CA LEU A 165 -2.93 -8.69 6.86
C LEU A 165 -1.48 -9.16 6.78
N PRO A 166 -0.68 -8.89 7.82
CA PRO A 166 0.67 -9.43 7.94
C PRO A 166 0.65 -10.95 7.76
N CYS A 167 1.46 -11.46 6.82
CA CYS A 167 1.44 -12.87 6.48
C CYS A 167 1.91 -13.71 7.67
N LYS A 168 1.23 -14.84 7.91
CA LYS A 168 1.67 -15.82 8.91
C LYS A 168 3.03 -16.35 8.50
N ARG A 169 3.95 -16.39 9.45
CA ARG A 169 5.30 -16.91 9.24
C ARG A 169 5.56 -17.96 10.29
N ASP A 170 5.73 -19.19 9.85
CA ASP A 170 6.05 -20.29 10.75
C ASP A 170 7.53 -20.24 11.13
N CYS A 171 7.84 -20.86 12.26
CA CYS A 171 9.22 -21.15 12.61
C CYS A 171 9.83 -22.13 11.61
N VAL A 172 11.03 -21.82 11.13
CA VAL A 172 11.80 -22.73 10.29
C VAL A 172 13.08 -23.09 11.01
N VAL A 173 13.32 -24.39 11.14
CA VAL A 173 14.53 -24.96 11.75
C VAL A 173 15.30 -25.75 10.70
N THR A 174 16.61 -25.83 10.86
CA THR A 174 17.43 -26.74 10.05
C THR A 174 17.09 -28.20 10.38
N PRO A 175 17.45 -29.15 9.50
CA PRO A 175 17.67 -30.52 9.93
C PRO A 175 18.65 -30.57 11.11
N TYR A 176 18.57 -31.63 11.91
CA TYR A 176 19.60 -31.87 12.91
C TYR A 176 20.96 -32.06 12.24
N SER A 177 22.02 -31.56 12.88
CA SER A 177 23.39 -31.92 12.55
C SER A 177 23.61 -33.41 12.68
N ASP A 178 24.73 -33.88 12.14
CA ASP A 178 25.26 -35.18 12.50
C ASP A 178 25.54 -35.28 14.01
N TRP A 179 25.55 -36.51 14.52
CA TRP A 179 25.90 -36.78 15.91
C TRP A 179 27.37 -36.45 16.16
N SER A 180 27.65 -35.79 17.29
CA SER A 180 29.02 -35.55 17.75
C SER A 180 29.77 -36.88 17.92
N PRO A 181 31.09 -36.90 17.67
CA PRO A 181 31.89 -38.08 18.00
C PRO A 181 31.78 -38.41 19.50
N CYS A 182 31.88 -39.71 19.85
CA CYS A 182 31.94 -40.10 21.26
C CYS A 182 33.24 -39.55 21.89
N PRO A 183 33.17 -38.95 23.10
CA PRO A 183 34.36 -38.44 23.78
C PRO A 183 35.36 -39.58 24.06
N ALA A 184 36.63 -39.34 23.71
CA ALA A 184 37.73 -40.30 23.83
C ALA A 184 38.39 -40.34 25.24
N THR A 185 37.91 -39.52 26.19
CA THR A 185 38.47 -39.45 27.54
C THR A 185 38.05 -40.66 28.37
N CYS A 186 38.82 -41.74 28.29
CA CYS A 186 38.80 -42.83 29.27
C CYS A 186 39.45 -42.35 30.58
N GLN A 187 38.75 -41.57 31.40
CA GLN A 187 39.19 -41.34 32.78
C GLN A 187 38.89 -42.58 33.62
N THR A 188 39.96 -43.16 34.16
CA THR A 188 39.94 -44.32 35.05
C THR A 188 39.11 -43.99 36.29
N GLY A 189 37.93 -44.58 36.44
CA GLY A 189 37.22 -44.65 37.73
C GLY A 189 35.77 -44.14 37.77
N LEU A 190 35.23 -43.51 36.73
CA LEU A 190 33.83 -43.07 36.71
C LEU A 190 33.04 -43.79 35.62
N LYS A 191 31.99 -44.53 36.02
CA LYS A 191 30.98 -45.12 35.12
C LYS A 191 30.10 -44.02 34.50
N LEU A 192 30.68 -42.95 33.94
CA LEU A 192 29.90 -41.99 33.17
C LEU A 192 29.53 -42.63 31.84
N LYS A 193 28.22 -42.80 31.61
CA LYS A 193 27.70 -43.14 30.28
C LYS A 193 28.17 -42.07 29.30
N ARG A 194 28.89 -42.49 28.25
CA ARG A 194 29.35 -41.58 27.20
C ARG A 194 28.12 -41.15 26.40
N LYS A 195 27.94 -39.85 26.21
CA LYS A 195 26.84 -39.30 25.43
C LYS A 195 27.38 -38.64 24.16
N GLN A 196 26.63 -38.78 23.07
CA GLN A 196 26.75 -37.97 21.87
C GLN A 196 25.64 -36.94 21.86
N SER A 197 25.88 -35.79 21.23
CA SER A 197 24.86 -34.76 21.04
C SER A 197 24.77 -34.35 19.57
N ARG A 198 23.56 -33.97 19.15
CA ARG A 198 23.33 -33.30 17.86
C ARG A 198 22.42 -32.10 18.08
N LYS A 199 22.55 -31.09 17.24
CA LYS A 199 21.81 -29.84 17.36
C LYS A 199 21.20 -29.42 16.03
N ARG A 200 20.08 -28.70 16.11
CA ARG A 200 19.53 -27.92 14.99
C ARG A 200 19.40 -26.47 15.42
N ILE A 201 19.31 -25.56 14.46
CA ILE A 201 19.17 -24.13 14.73
C ILE A 201 17.90 -23.58 14.10
N ILE A 202 17.37 -22.53 14.71
CA ILE A 202 16.25 -21.75 14.18
C ILE A 202 16.82 -20.79 13.13
N ILE A 203 16.32 -20.87 11.90
CA ILE A 203 16.68 -19.95 10.80
C ILE A 203 15.60 -18.89 10.56
N GLN A 204 14.38 -19.11 11.06
CA GLN A 204 13.30 -18.14 11.03
C GLN A 204 12.44 -18.29 12.29
N LEU A 205 12.18 -17.17 12.97
CA LEU A 205 11.25 -17.12 14.10
C LEU A 205 9.79 -17.02 13.62
N PRO A 206 8.84 -17.53 14.40
CA PRO A 206 7.43 -17.39 14.09
C PRO A 206 6.98 -15.93 14.17
N ALA A 207 6.05 -15.53 13.32
CA ALA A 207 5.40 -14.21 13.37
C ALA A 207 3.93 -14.30 12.92
N ASN A 208 3.13 -13.33 13.38
CA ASN A 208 1.72 -13.14 12.99
C ASN A 208 0.84 -14.40 13.20
N GLY A 209 1.08 -15.15 14.29
CA GLY A 209 0.33 -16.38 14.59
C GLY A 209 0.72 -17.59 13.75
N GLY A 210 1.95 -17.61 13.21
CA GLY A 210 2.55 -18.82 12.66
C GLY A 210 2.96 -19.82 13.74
N LEU A 211 3.31 -21.04 13.32
CA LEU A 211 3.65 -22.16 14.21
C LEU A 211 4.93 -21.89 15.00
N ASP A 212 4.86 -22.08 16.32
CA ASP A 212 5.98 -21.89 17.23
C ASP A 212 7.15 -22.84 16.97
N CYS A 213 8.35 -22.38 17.34
CA CYS A 213 9.54 -23.21 17.22
C CYS A 213 9.49 -24.40 18.18
N PRO A 214 9.99 -25.57 17.77
CA PRO A 214 10.10 -26.71 18.67
C PRO A 214 11.08 -26.39 19.80
N GLU A 215 10.69 -26.69 21.04
CA GLU A 215 11.52 -26.42 22.23
C GLU A 215 12.85 -27.21 22.21
N VAL A 216 12.82 -28.43 21.70
CA VAL A 216 13.98 -29.33 21.67
C VAL A 216 14.85 -29.04 20.45
N LEU A 217 15.89 -28.23 20.64
CA LEU A 217 16.91 -27.93 19.63
C LEU A 217 18.15 -28.83 19.72
N THR A 218 18.36 -29.47 20.87
CA THR A 218 19.49 -30.39 21.12
C THR A 218 18.94 -31.74 21.52
N GLN A 219 19.54 -32.80 20.98
CA GLN A 219 19.25 -34.17 21.40
C GLN A 219 20.53 -34.83 21.90
N GLU A 220 20.38 -35.64 22.94
CA GLU A 220 21.44 -36.47 23.49
C GLU A 220 21.09 -37.94 23.32
N ARG A 221 22.11 -38.76 23.07
CA ARG A 221 21.97 -40.22 23.05
C ARG A 221 23.20 -40.86 23.68
N ASP A 222 23.00 -41.98 24.34
CA ASP A 222 24.09 -42.82 24.83
C ASP A 222 24.92 -43.34 23.63
N CYS A 223 26.24 -43.34 23.75
CA CYS A 223 27.13 -43.97 22.79
C CYS A 223 26.83 -45.47 22.73
N GLU A 224 26.57 -45.98 21.52
CA GLU A 224 26.49 -47.42 21.28
C GLU A 224 27.87 -48.02 21.56
N ALA A 225 27.93 -48.97 22.49
CA ALA A 225 29.20 -49.46 23.02
C ALA A 225 29.67 -50.70 22.25
N PRO A 226 30.76 -50.63 21.45
CA PRO A 226 31.61 -51.78 21.28
C PRO A 226 32.65 -51.77 22.41
N SER A 227 32.54 -52.77 23.28
CA SER A 227 33.53 -53.18 24.29
C SER A 227 33.78 -52.23 25.48
N SER A 228 33.48 -52.77 26.65
CA SER A 228 33.80 -52.30 28.00
C SER A 228 35.30 -52.30 28.33
N THR A 229 36.20 -52.05 27.37
CA THR A 229 37.64 -52.12 27.61
C THR A 229 38.36 -50.94 26.97
N CYS A 230 38.64 -49.91 27.78
CA CYS A 230 39.66 -48.94 27.43
C CYS A 230 41.01 -49.69 27.40
N PRO A 231 41.79 -49.65 26.31
CA PRO A 231 43.12 -50.24 26.30
C PRO A 231 44.01 -49.53 27.33
N GLY A 232 44.31 -50.23 28.43
CA GLY A 232 45.21 -49.77 29.46
C GLY A 232 46.64 -50.08 29.07
N TYR A 233 47.36 -49.07 28.55
CA TYR A 233 48.80 -49.19 28.34
C TYR A 233 49.52 -48.96 29.67
N ARG A 234 50.20 -49.98 30.19
CA ARG A 234 51.07 -49.86 31.37
C ARG A 234 52.52 -50.00 30.93
N TRP A 235 53.36 -49.04 31.30
CA TRP A 235 54.81 -49.16 31.13
C TRP A 235 55.30 -50.41 31.87
N LYS A 236 55.68 -51.44 31.11
CA LYS A 236 56.39 -52.59 31.64
C LYS A 236 57.87 -52.29 31.50
N THR A 237 58.46 -51.82 32.59
CA THR A 237 59.88 -51.55 32.64
C THR A 237 60.65 -52.86 32.71
N HIS A 238 61.75 -52.96 31.96
CA HIS A 238 62.61 -54.13 31.98
C HIS A 238 63.68 -53.99 33.07
N LYS A 239 64.49 -55.05 33.29
CA LYS A 239 65.67 -54.96 34.14
C LYS A 239 66.62 -53.93 33.55
N TRP A 240 67.12 -53.01 34.37
CA TRP A 240 68.12 -52.04 33.96
C TRP A 240 69.28 -52.74 33.24
N ARG A 241 69.66 -52.22 32.07
CA ARG A 241 70.90 -52.67 31.40
C ARG A 241 72.09 -52.28 32.26
N ARG A 242 73.25 -52.94 32.10
CA ARG A 242 74.48 -52.50 32.80
C ARG A 242 74.82 -51.06 32.37
N CYS A 243 75.28 -50.24 33.32
CA CYS A 243 75.65 -48.85 33.07
C CYS A 243 76.76 -48.81 32.01
N GLN A 244 76.48 -48.20 30.86
CA GLN A 244 77.46 -48.03 29.79
C GLN A 244 78.05 -46.63 29.87
N LEU A 245 79.37 -46.59 29.86
CA LEU A 245 80.15 -45.36 29.81
C LEU A 245 79.80 -44.58 28.53
N VAL A 246 79.47 -43.29 28.66
CA VAL A 246 79.16 -42.46 27.48
C VAL A 246 80.40 -42.32 26.59
N PRO A 247 80.27 -42.39 25.25
CA PRO A 247 81.40 -42.29 24.33
C PRO A 247 82.21 -41.01 24.53
N TRP A 248 83.50 -41.07 24.20
CA TRP A 248 84.44 -39.94 24.35
C TRP A 248 83.96 -38.66 23.66
N SER A 249 83.21 -38.78 22.56
CA SER A 249 82.66 -37.66 21.79
C SER A 249 81.70 -36.78 22.60
N VAL A 250 81.12 -37.33 23.68
CA VAL A 250 80.21 -36.61 24.60
C VAL A 250 80.95 -36.08 25.83
N ARG A 251 82.15 -36.60 26.14
CA ARG A 251 82.87 -36.28 27.38
C ARG A 251 83.60 -34.95 27.37
N GLN A 252 83.79 -34.33 26.20
CA GLN A 252 84.38 -33.04 25.81
C GLN A 252 85.51 -32.37 26.64
N ASP A 253 85.85 -32.79 27.87
CA ASP A 253 86.73 -32.06 28.80
C ASP A 253 87.61 -32.95 29.71
N THR A 254 87.94 -34.20 29.36
CA THR A 254 88.92 -34.97 30.16
C THR A 254 89.84 -35.87 29.32
N PRO A 255 91.01 -35.35 28.89
CA PRO A 255 91.99 -36.15 28.17
C PRO A 255 92.84 -36.96 29.17
N GLY A 256 92.60 -38.28 29.27
CA GLY A 256 93.58 -39.19 29.89
C GLY A 256 93.08 -40.30 30.83
N ALA A 257 91.77 -40.48 31.06
CA ALA A 257 91.31 -41.55 31.96
C ALA A 257 91.19 -42.91 31.24
N GLN A 258 92.09 -43.84 31.56
CA GLN A 258 91.96 -45.28 31.28
C GLN A 258 90.58 -45.81 31.73
N GLU A 259 90.02 -46.71 30.93
CA GLU A 259 88.59 -47.05 30.79
C GLU A 259 87.84 -47.71 31.96
N ILE A 260 87.91 -47.20 33.20
CA ILE A 260 87.23 -47.88 34.32
C ILE A 260 86.31 -47.03 35.21
N CYS A 261 86.25 -45.71 35.07
CA CYS A 261 85.27 -44.89 35.81
C CYS A 261 84.84 -43.61 35.06
N GLY A 262 83.60 -43.18 35.27
CA GLY A 262 83.03 -41.97 34.66
C GLY A 262 81.49 -41.99 34.62
N PRO A 263 80.85 -40.87 34.24
CA PRO A 263 79.39 -40.81 34.09
C PRO A 263 78.95 -41.80 33.00
N GLY A 264 77.93 -42.60 33.32
CA GLY A 264 77.38 -43.60 32.42
C GLY A 264 75.87 -43.44 32.28
N LEU A 265 75.34 -43.92 31.16
CA LEU A 265 73.91 -43.92 30.88
C LEU A 265 73.34 -45.30 31.18
N GLN A 266 72.22 -45.35 31.90
CA GLN A 266 71.45 -46.57 32.11
C GLN A 266 70.03 -46.35 31.62
N ALA A 267 69.46 -47.33 30.91
CA ALA A 267 68.10 -47.29 30.36
C ALA A 267 67.31 -48.54 30.79
N ARG A 268 65.98 -48.41 30.95
CA ARG A 268 65.05 -49.49 31.37
C ARG A 268 63.71 -49.44 30.66
#